data_AF-A0A2D5AQ72-F1
#
_entry.id   AF-A0A2D5AQ72-F1
#
_cell.length_a   1.000
_cell.length_b   1.000
_cell.length_c   1.000
_cell.angle_alpha   90.00
_cell.angle_beta   90.00
_cell.angle_gamma   90.00
#
_symmetry.space_group_name_H-M   'P 1'
#
loop_
_entity.id
_entity.type
_entity.pdbx_description
1 polymer ?
#
loop_
_entity_poly.entity_id
_entity_poly.type
_entity_poly.pdbx_seq_one_letter_code
_entity_poly.pdbx_strand_id
1 'polypeptide(L)' 'EVELYHLGEDIGESRDMSEEKPQLAAELLKQLADWKAEVGADPMRPNPQYEGKEGAE' A
#
# COMPACT_ATOMS: atom_id res chain seq x y z
N GLU A 1 -6.07 -1.24 -2.72
CA GLU A 1 -6.52 -0.74 -1.40
C GLU A 1 -5.30 -0.34 -0.59
N VAL A 2 -5.42 0.60 0.34
CA VAL A 2 -4.32 1.09 1.19
C VAL A 2 -4.76 0.94 2.63
N GLU A 3 -3.89 0.42 3.47
CA GLU A 3 -4.13 0.21 4.90
C GLU A 3 -3.28 1.20 5.72
N LEU A 4 -3.77 1.59 6.89
CA LEU A 4 -3.11 2.51 7.80
C LEU A 4 -3.15 1.96 9.24
N TYR A 5 -1.98 1.73 9.82
CA TYR A 5 -1.83 1.20 11.18
C TYR A 5 -1.10 2.17 12.11
N HIS A 6 -1.55 2.24 13.37
CA HIS A 6 -0.91 3.04 14.40
C HIS A 6 -0.02 2.18 15.30
N LEU A 7 1.24 1.97 14.92
CA LEU A 7 2.16 1.05 15.60
C LEU A 7 2.40 1.33 17.10
N GLY A 8 2.17 2.57 17.56
CA GLY A 8 2.28 2.93 18.97
C GLY A 8 1.13 2.41 19.86
N GLU A 9 -0.02 2.11 19.25
CA GLU A 9 -1.21 1.59 19.94
C GLU A 9 -1.60 0.18 19.46
N ASP A 10 -1.23 -0.17 18.24
CA ASP A 10 -1.53 -1.44 17.57
C ASP A 10 -0.28 -1.96 16.83
N ILE A 11 0.65 -2.50 17.60
CA ILE A 11 1.90 -3.08 17.07
C ILE A 11 1.67 -4.35 16.25
N GLY A 12 0.50 -4.99 16.41
CA GLY A 12 0.13 -6.21 15.70
C GLY A 12 -0.59 -5.97 14.37
N GLU A 13 -0.76 -4.69 13.97
CA GLU A 13 -1.42 -4.31 12.72
C GLU A 13 -2.82 -4.95 12.58
N SER A 14 -3.54 -5.02 13.69
CA SER A 14 -4.82 -5.73 13.80
C SER A 14 -6.02 -4.87 13.40
N ARG A 15 -5.86 -3.54 13.37
CA ARG A 15 -6.92 -2.57 13.06
C ARG A 15 -6.47 -1.59 11.98
N ASP A 16 -7.07 -1.72 10.81
CA ASP A 16 -6.94 -0.72 9.76
C ASP A 16 -7.71 0.56 10.11
N MET A 17 -7.03 1.70 9.98
CA MET A 17 -7.55 3.05 10.21
C MET A 17 -7.64 3.86 8.90
N SER A 18 -7.44 3.25 7.74
CA SER A 18 -7.41 3.92 6.43
C SER A 18 -8.69 4.73 6.16
N GLU A 19 -9.85 4.15 6.47
CA GLU A 19 -11.16 4.80 6.33
C GLU A 19 -11.43 5.85 7.42
N GLU A 20 -10.86 5.67 8.62
CA GLU A 20 -11.01 6.59 9.75
C GLU A 20 -10.13 7.84 9.60
N LYS A 21 -8.99 7.73 8.92
CA LYS A 21 -8.00 8.80 8.71
C LYS A 21 -7.54 8.90 7.24
N PRO A 22 -8.46 9.14 6.29
CA PRO A 22 -8.15 9.07 4.87
C PRO A 22 -7.15 10.15 4.40
N GLN A 23 -7.12 11.31 5.05
CA GLN A 23 -6.14 12.36 4.72
C GLN A 23 -4.72 11.96 5.11
N LEU A 24 -4.54 11.32 6.26
CA LEU A 24 -3.24 10.83 6.72
C LEU A 24 -2.75 9.67 5.84
N ALA A 25 -3.65 8.75 5.48
CA ALA A 25 -3.35 7.68 4.54
C ALA A 25 -2.89 8.24 3.17
N ALA A 26 -3.57 9.26 2.64
CA ALA A 26 -3.19 9.92 1.39
C ALA A 26 -1.84 10.64 1.49
N GLU A 27 -1.56 11.30 2.62
CA GLU A 27 -0.28 11.97 2.84
C GLU A 27 0.89 10.97 2.85
N LEU A 28 0.78 9.88 3.61
CA LEU A 28 1.81 8.85 3.69
C LEU A 28 1.99 8.12 2.36
N LEU A 29 0.89 7.86 1.64
CA LEU A 29 0.94 7.29 0.30
C LEU A 29 1.71 8.20 -0.68
N LYS A 30 1.50 9.52 -0.58
CA LYS A 30 2.27 10.48 -1.38
C LYS A 30 3.76 10.43 -1.03
N GLN A 31 4.12 10.40 0.25
CA GLN A 31 5.52 10.30 0.66
C GLN A 31 6.19 9.02 0.12
N LEU A 32 5.47 7.89 0.14
CA LEU A 32 5.95 6.64 -0.47
C LEU A 32 6.15 6.77 -1.99
N ALA A 33 5.21 7.40 -2.69
CA ALA A 33 5.31 7.61 -4.13
C ALA A 33 6.49 8.52 -4.51
N ASP A 34 6.68 9.61 -3.76
CA ASP A 34 7.80 10.53 -3.95
C ASP A 34 9.14 9.81 -3.72
N TRP A 35 9.25 9.03 -2.63
CA TRP A 35 10.46 8.25 -2.34
C TRP A 35 10.76 7.21 -3.44
N LYS A 36 9.74 6.50 -3.95
CA LYS A 36 9.91 5.55 -5.06
C LYS A 36 10.48 6.24 -6.31
N ALA A 37 10.01 7.44 -6.62
CA ALA A 37 10.54 8.24 -7.72
C ALA A 37 11.99 8.67 -7.47
N GLU A 38 12.31 9.10 -6.25
CA GLU A 38 13.66 9.54 -5.85
C GLU A 38 14.71 8.42 -6.01
N VAL A 39 14.41 7.21 -5.55
CA VAL A 39 15.34 6.08 -5.64
C VAL A 39 15.34 5.39 -7.00
N GLY A 40 14.49 5.83 -7.94
CA GLY A 40 14.32 5.20 -9.24
C GLY A 40 13.78 3.76 -9.13
N ALA A 41 12.85 3.51 -8.22
CA ALA A 41 12.28 2.19 -8.01
C ALA A 41 11.60 1.69 -9.29
N ASP A 42 11.95 0.48 -9.73
CA ASP A 42 11.35 -0.14 -10.89
C ASP A 42 9.84 -0.39 -10.67
N PRO A 43 9.00 -0.16 -11.69
CA PRO A 43 7.59 -0.50 -11.59
C PRO A 43 7.44 -2.02 -11.48
N MET A 44 6.54 -2.46 -10.58
CA MET A 44 6.16 -3.87 -10.49
C MET A 44 5.45 -4.27 -11.79
N ARG A 45 6.09 -5.13 -12.59
CA ARG A 45 5.51 -5.70 -13.80
C ARG A 45 4.76 -6.99 -13.42
N PRO A 46 3.60 -7.27 -14.03
CA PRO A 46 2.94 -8.56 -13.85
C PRO A 46 3.92 -9.71 -14.17
N ASN A 47 3.89 -10.76 -13.35
CA ASN A 47 4.71 -11.94 -13.62
C ASN A 47 4.10 -12.73 -14.80
N PRO A 48 4.78 -12.85 -15.95
CA PRO A 48 4.23 -13.53 -17.13
C PRO A 48 4.06 -15.05 -16.95
N GLN A 49 4.68 -15.63 -15.92
CA GLN A 49 4.58 -17.06 -15.58
C GLN A 49 3.53 -17.33 -14.49
N TYR A 50 2.80 -16.31 -14.05
CA TYR A 50 1.74 -16.48 -13.08
C TYR A 50 0.51 -17.12 -13.74
N GLU A 51 0.38 -18.44 -13.58
CA GLU A 51 -0.77 -19.23 -14.06
C GLU A 51 -1.96 -19.21 -13.07
N GLY A 52 -2.13 -18.10 -12.32
CA GLY A 52 -3.36 -17.89 -11.55
C GLY A 52 -4.51 -17.61 -12.50
N LYS A 53 -5.63 -18.33 -12.39
CA LYS A 53 -6.83 -18.10 -13.22
C LYS A 53 -7.19 -16.61 -13.20
N GLU A 54 -7.11 -15.96 -14.36
CA GLU A 54 -7.74 -14.66 -14.58
C GLU A 54 -9.27 -14.82 -14.48
N GLY A 55 -9.92 -13.93 -13.73
CA GLY A 55 -11.37 -13.76 -13.76
C GLY A 55 -12.14 -14.23 -12.51
N ALA A 56 -12.11 -13.42 -11.47
CA ALA A 56 -13.30 -13.18 -10.67
C ALA A 56 -13.50 -11.67 -10.57
N GLU A 57 -13.95 -11.08 -11.68
CA GLU A 57 -14.89 -9.96 -11.76
C GLU A 57 -15.49 -9.90 -13.16
#